data_AF-A0A0J0Y0R6-F1
#
_entry.id   AF-A0A0J0Y0R6-F1
#
_cell.length_a   1.000
_cell.length_b   1.000
_cell.length_c   1.000
_cell.angle_alpha   90.00
_cell.angle_beta   90.00
_cell.angle_gamma   90.00
#
_symmetry.space_group_name_H-M   'P 1'
#
loop_
_entity.id
_entity.type
_entity.pdbx_description
1 polymer ?
#
loop_
_entity_poly.entity_id
_entity_poly.type
_entity_poly.pdbx_seq_one_letter_code
_entity_poly.pdbx_strand_id
1 'polypeptide(L)'
;MEQNAKGFNADLIAGSNMVMLDYHFVDSGQIRVYQLVRFAPGEGWNVLSNGFLLGSIKKIDEQWTAVNGEELSVERVLNIGIFIDQQHFNRLPEKIRQKWEDFIEQVIMQTDSEYIIVTRAGINFTAFKRFFTEYIGNLVEDDWAVEFKVYNADFDDDFVVRVF
;
A
#
# COMPACT_ATOMS: atom_id res chain seq x y z
N MET A 1 -24.61 30.37 -9.67
CA MET A 1 -23.35 29.92 -9.07
C MET A 1 -23.66 28.69 -8.25
N GLU A 2 -23.17 27.54 -8.67
CA GLU A 2 -22.76 26.42 -7.82
C GLU A 2 -22.08 25.41 -8.76
N GLN A 3 -20.77 25.57 -8.93
CA GLN A 3 -19.94 24.60 -9.62
C GLN A 3 -19.72 23.43 -8.66
N ASN A 4 -20.19 22.24 -9.05
CA ASN A 4 -19.97 20.97 -8.39
C ASN A 4 -18.46 20.70 -8.22
N ALA A 5 -17.94 20.93 -7.03
CA ALA A 5 -16.53 20.75 -6.67
C ALA A 5 -16.23 19.36 -6.05
N LYS A 6 -16.82 18.28 -6.58
CA LYS A 6 -16.59 16.90 -6.06
C LYS A 6 -16.38 15.86 -7.16
N GLY A 7 -15.82 16.26 -8.30
CA GLY A 7 -15.29 15.29 -9.27
C GLY A 7 -13.90 14.86 -8.84
N PHE A 8 -13.72 13.59 -8.48
CA PHE A 8 -12.39 13.00 -8.32
C PHE A 8 -11.65 13.07 -9.66
N ASN A 9 -10.53 13.79 -9.71
CA ASN A 9 -9.74 13.98 -10.93
C ASN A 9 -8.53 13.03 -10.93
N ALA A 10 -8.56 12.03 -11.82
CA ALA A 10 -7.53 11.01 -11.94
C ALA A 10 -6.23 11.49 -12.61
N ASP A 11 -6.20 12.68 -13.22
CA ASP A 11 -5.03 13.16 -13.97
C ASP A 11 -3.94 13.80 -13.07
N LEU A 12 -4.18 13.93 -11.76
CA LEU A 12 -3.22 14.38 -10.74
C LEU A 12 -2.33 13.23 -10.18
N ILE A 13 -2.46 12.01 -10.72
CA ILE A 13 -1.97 10.76 -10.10
C ILE A 13 -0.51 10.41 -10.47
N ALA A 14 0.06 11.00 -11.53
CA ALA A 14 1.44 10.69 -11.93
C ALA A 14 2.45 11.20 -10.88
N GLY A 15 2.95 10.30 -10.03
CA GLY A 15 3.91 10.58 -8.97
C GLY A 15 3.33 10.72 -7.55
N SER A 16 2.07 10.32 -7.32
CA SER A 16 1.48 10.27 -5.98
C SER A 16 1.64 8.89 -5.33
N ASN A 17 1.81 8.85 -4.00
CA ASN A 17 1.86 7.61 -3.21
C ASN A 17 0.46 7.01 -2.98
N MET A 18 -0.42 7.19 -3.98
CA MET A 18 -1.81 6.81 -3.91
C MET A 18 -1.95 5.32 -4.18
N VAL A 19 -2.80 4.65 -3.41
CA VAL A 19 -3.19 3.25 -3.64
C VAL A 19 -4.69 3.21 -3.89
N MET A 20 -5.09 2.50 -4.95
CA MET A 20 -6.50 2.26 -5.28
C MET A 20 -6.78 0.76 -5.32
N LEU A 21 -7.84 0.31 -4.65
CA LEU A 21 -8.31 -1.07 -4.70
C LEU A 21 -9.78 -1.11 -5.10
N ASP A 22 -10.15 -2.09 -5.90
CA ASP A 22 -11.55 -2.43 -6.15
C ASP A 22 -11.99 -3.52 -5.17
N TYR A 23 -12.95 -3.18 -4.31
CA TYR A 23 -13.52 -4.09 -3.32
C TYR A 23 -14.94 -4.49 -3.70
N HIS A 24 -15.16 -5.79 -3.85
CA HIS A 24 -16.45 -6.37 -4.14
C HIS A 24 -17.13 -6.84 -2.84
N PHE A 25 -18.33 -6.33 -2.59
CA PHE A 25 -19.14 -6.70 -1.44
C PHE A 25 -20.50 -7.25 -1.89
N VAL A 26 -20.91 -8.40 -1.37
CA VAL A 26 -22.25 -8.95 -1.62
C VAL A 26 -23.17 -8.52 -0.49
N ASP A 27 -24.14 -7.66 -0.80
CA ASP A 27 -25.18 -7.22 0.13
C ASP A 27 -26.53 -7.77 -0.34
N SER A 28 -27.15 -8.64 0.46
CA SER A 28 -28.50 -9.16 0.19
C SER A 28 -28.68 -9.76 -1.23
N GLY A 29 -27.63 -10.40 -1.76
CA GLY A 29 -27.61 -11.02 -3.09
C GLY A 29 -27.24 -10.07 -4.24
N GLN A 30 -26.97 -8.79 -3.98
CA GLN A 30 -26.46 -7.84 -4.98
C GLN A 30 -24.97 -7.58 -4.77
N ILE A 31 -24.20 -7.62 -5.86
CA ILE A 31 -22.79 -7.21 -5.84
C ILE A 31 -22.74 -5.69 -5.87
N ARG A 32 -22.08 -5.12 -4.87
CA ARG A 32 -21.68 -3.71 -4.82
C ARG A 32 -20.18 -3.62 -4.99
N VAL A 33 -19.74 -2.60 -5.71
CA VAL A 33 -18.31 -2.32 -5.93
C VAL A 33 -17.98 -1.03 -5.19
N TYR A 34 -16.95 -1.09 -4.34
CA TYR A 34 -16.35 0.07 -3.71
C TYR A 34 -14.96 0.31 -4.26
N GLN A 35 -14.65 1.56 -4.54
CA GLN A 35 -13.28 2.00 -4.81
C GLN A 35 -12.67 2.46 -3.50
N LEU A 36 -11.62 1.80 -3.06
CA LEU A 36 -10.88 2.13 -1.84
C LEU A 36 -9.65 2.95 -2.24
N VAL A 37 -9.56 4.18 -1.77
CA VAL A 37 -8.50 5.13 -2.16
C VAL A 37 -7.76 5.63 -0.94
N ARG A 38 -6.46 5.34 -0.86
CA ARG A 38 -5.56 5.98 0.10
C ARG A 38 -4.65 6.94 -0.66
N PHE A 39 -4.70 8.23 -0.32
CA PHE A 39 -3.95 9.25 -1.04
C PHE A 39 -2.46 9.30 -0.67
N ALA A 40 -2.13 8.99 0.59
CA ALA A 40 -0.74 8.94 1.05
C ALA A 40 -0.53 7.91 2.18
N PRO A 41 0.71 7.46 2.41
CA PRO A 41 1.04 6.56 3.52
C PRO A 41 0.65 7.16 4.87
N GLY A 42 0.07 6.35 5.76
CA GLY A 42 -0.40 6.78 7.09
C GLY A 42 -1.74 7.51 7.12
N GLU A 43 -2.30 7.87 5.96
CA GLU A 43 -3.66 8.40 5.86
C GLU A 43 -4.73 7.29 5.93
N GLY A 44 -5.98 7.70 6.13
CA GLY A 44 -7.13 6.80 6.05
C GLY A 44 -7.44 6.39 4.61
N TRP A 45 -8.15 5.28 4.48
CA TRP A 45 -8.71 4.81 3.22
C TRP A 45 -10.08 5.44 2.99
N ASN A 46 -10.27 6.06 1.84
CA ASN A 46 -11.55 6.61 1.40
C ASN A 46 -12.33 5.52 0.68
N VAL A 47 -13.60 5.36 1.03
CA VAL A 47 -14.51 4.37 0.45
C VAL A 47 -15.46 5.12 -0.48
N LEU A 48 -15.35 4.85 -1.78
CA LEU A 48 -16.20 5.47 -2.80
C LEU A 48 -17.13 4.42 -3.42
N SER A 49 -18.33 4.83 -3.79
CA SER A 49 -19.30 4.03 -4.54
C SER A 49 -19.84 4.85 -5.70
N ASN A 50 -19.66 4.38 -6.92
CA ASN A 50 -20.00 5.12 -8.15
C ASN A 50 -19.42 6.55 -8.17
N GLY A 51 -18.19 6.73 -7.68
CA GLY A 51 -17.52 8.02 -7.59
C GLY A 51 -17.94 8.92 -6.41
N PHE A 52 -18.93 8.50 -5.60
CA PHE A 52 -19.37 9.23 -4.41
C PHE A 52 -18.64 8.73 -3.17
N LEU A 53 -18.07 9.64 -2.37
CA LEU A 53 -17.45 9.33 -1.09
C LEU A 53 -18.51 8.93 -0.06
N LEU A 54 -18.48 7.66 0.38
CA LEU A 54 -19.34 7.14 1.45
C LEU A 54 -18.74 7.40 2.84
N GLY A 55 -17.42 7.48 2.90
CA GLY A 55 -16.70 7.74 4.13
C GLY A 55 -15.21 7.39 4.02
N SER A 56 -14.51 7.50 5.14
CA SER A 56 -13.10 7.16 5.28
C SER A 56 -12.91 6.26 6.50
N ILE A 57 -12.05 5.26 6.39
CA ILE A 57 -11.69 4.35 7.48
C ILE A 57 -10.19 4.42 7.76
N LYS A 58 -9.80 4.19 9.01
CA LYS A 58 -8.40 4.16 9.43
C LYS A 58 -8.18 3.06 10.46
N LYS A 59 -7.00 2.44 10.44
CA LYS A 59 -6.58 1.51 11.49
C LYS A 59 -6.00 2.31 12.65
N ILE A 60 -6.63 2.22 13.82
CA ILE A 60 -6.23 2.87 15.08
C ILE A 60 -6.16 1.76 16.12
N ASP A 61 -5.03 1.64 16.83
CA ASP A 61 -4.80 0.58 17.82
C ASP A 61 -5.16 -0.83 17.31
N GLU A 62 -4.69 -1.16 16.09
CA GLU A 62 -4.98 -2.42 15.37
C GLU A 62 -6.44 -2.65 14.98
N GLN A 63 -7.33 -1.67 15.17
CA GLN A 63 -8.75 -1.77 14.83
C GLN A 63 -9.15 -0.79 13.71
N TRP A 64 -9.86 -1.31 12.70
CA TRP A 64 -10.42 -0.49 11.64
C TRP A 64 -11.63 0.29 12.15
N THR A 65 -11.52 1.61 12.06
CA THR A 65 -12.52 2.56 12.56
C THR A 65 -12.94 3.51 11.44
N ALA A 66 -14.23 3.83 11.36
CA ALA A 66 -14.70 4.91 10.49
C ALA A 66 -14.27 6.25 11.09
N VAL A 67 -13.56 7.07 10.29
CA VAL A 67 -13.13 8.41 10.68
C VAL A 67 -14.23 9.42 10.37
N ASN A 68 -14.81 9.33 9.17
CA ASN A 68 -15.95 10.10 8.70
C ASN A 68 -16.81 9.15 7.86
N GLY A 69 -18.09 8.94 8.16
CA GLY A 69 -18.90 8.00 7.36
C GLY A 69 -20.16 7.51 8.04
N GLU A 70 -21.19 8.34 8.09
CA GLU A 70 -22.52 7.96 8.59
C GLU A 70 -23.16 6.84 7.75
N GLU A 71 -22.70 6.63 6.51
CA GLU A 71 -23.20 5.61 5.58
C GLU A 71 -22.48 4.25 5.67
N LEU A 72 -21.38 4.17 6.43
CA LEU A 72 -20.61 2.93 6.61
C LEU A 72 -21.00 2.24 7.93
N SER A 73 -21.80 1.17 7.82
CA SER A 73 -22.08 0.28 8.96
C SER A 73 -20.79 -0.35 9.51
N VAL A 74 -20.77 -0.69 10.79
CA VAL A 74 -19.65 -1.38 11.46
C VAL A 74 -19.20 -2.64 10.71
N GLU A 75 -20.15 -3.45 10.24
CA GLU A 75 -19.86 -4.66 9.45
C GLU A 75 -19.07 -4.35 8.16
N ARG A 76 -19.49 -3.32 7.42
CA ARG A 76 -18.78 -2.87 6.21
C ARG A 76 -17.37 -2.38 6.53
N VAL A 77 -17.20 -1.59 7.58
CA VAL A 77 -15.87 -1.11 8.01
C VAL A 77 -14.95 -2.30 8.31
N LEU A 78 -15.46 -3.29 9.05
CA LEU A 78 -14.71 -4.49 9.38
C LEU A 78 -14.32 -5.29 8.13
N ASN A 79 -15.27 -5.55 7.24
CA ASN A 79 -15.03 -6.35 6.02
C ASN A 79 -14.06 -5.67 5.06
N ILE A 80 -14.18 -4.35 4.87
CA ILE A 80 -13.23 -3.55 4.09
C ILE A 80 -11.84 -3.60 4.74
N GLY A 81 -11.77 -3.43 6.06
CA GLY A 81 -10.52 -3.51 6.82
C GLY A 81 -9.81 -4.86 6.67
N ILE A 82 -10.56 -5.96 6.79
CA ILE A 82 -10.06 -7.31 6.57
C ILE A 82 -9.51 -7.45 5.14
N PHE A 83 -10.25 -6.97 4.14
CA PHE A 83 -9.80 -7.01 2.75
C PHE A 83 -8.51 -6.22 2.54
N ILE A 84 -8.39 -5.03 3.12
CA ILE A 84 -7.15 -4.24 3.06
C ILE A 84 -6.01 -5.00 3.72
N ASP A 85 -6.19 -5.52 4.93
CA ASP A 85 -5.14 -6.27 5.66
C ASP A 85 -4.69 -7.55 4.93
N GLN A 86 -5.53 -8.09 4.05
CA GLN A 86 -5.22 -9.27 3.22
C GLN A 86 -4.40 -8.94 1.98
N GLN A 87 -4.29 -7.67 1.58
CA GLN A 87 -3.53 -7.29 0.40
C GLN A 87 -2.05 -7.62 0.55
N HIS A 88 -1.45 -8.22 -0.49
CA HIS A 88 -0.07 -8.69 -0.48
C HIS A 88 0.93 -7.58 -0.16
N PHE A 89 0.68 -6.37 -0.68
CA PHE A 89 1.52 -5.20 -0.42
C PHE A 89 1.59 -4.79 1.06
N ASN A 90 0.59 -5.14 1.89
CA ASN A 90 0.65 -4.89 3.34
C ASN A 90 1.51 -5.92 4.08
N ARG A 91 1.78 -7.08 3.48
CA ARG A 91 2.58 -8.16 4.08
C ARG A 91 4.01 -8.20 3.56
N LEU A 92 4.24 -7.74 2.33
CA LEU A 92 5.54 -7.79 1.70
C LEU A 92 6.63 -7.03 2.49
N PRO A 93 6.40 -5.82 3.04
CA PRO A 93 7.39 -5.15 3.90
C PRO A 93 7.84 -5.99 5.09
N GLU A 94 6.89 -6.65 5.75
CA GLU A 94 7.17 -7.51 6.89
C GLU A 94 7.94 -8.78 6.46
N LYS A 95 7.51 -9.43 5.38
CA LYS A 95 8.22 -10.59 4.81
C LYS A 95 9.67 -10.24 4.45
N ILE A 96 9.90 -9.07 3.85
CA ILE A 96 11.24 -8.58 3.49
C ILE A 96 12.08 -8.36 4.75
N ARG A 97 11.55 -7.67 5.76
CA ARG A 97 12.25 -7.44 7.03
C ARG A 97 12.63 -8.73 7.72
N GLN A 98 11.72 -9.70 7.80
CA GLN A 98 11.97 -10.99 8.43
C GLN A 98 13.03 -11.81 7.68
N LYS A 99 12.98 -11.81 6.34
CA LYS A 99 13.92 -12.59 5.51
C LYS A 99 15.36 -12.07 5.56
N TRP A 100 15.54 -10.77 5.77
CA TRP A 100 16.84 -10.10 5.78
C TRP A 100 17.03 -9.22 7.02
N GLU A 101 16.61 -9.71 8.18
CA GLU A 101 16.61 -8.97 9.45
C GLU A 101 18.00 -8.40 9.82
N ASP A 102 19.06 -9.15 9.52
CA ASP A 102 20.46 -8.77 9.77
C ASP A 102 20.99 -7.71 8.78
N PHE A 103 20.29 -7.44 7.69
CA PHE A 103 20.74 -6.55 6.62
C PHE A 103 19.86 -5.32 6.44
N ILE A 104 18.56 -5.43 6.74
CA ILE A 104 17.57 -4.38 6.48
C ILE A 104 17.17 -3.70 7.78
N GLU A 105 17.26 -2.37 7.79
CA GLU A 105 16.79 -1.53 8.90
C GLU A 105 15.32 -1.15 8.70
N GLN A 106 14.95 -0.72 7.48
CA GLN A 106 13.58 -0.28 7.18
C GLN A 106 13.12 -0.76 5.81
N VAL A 107 11.82 -1.04 5.71
CA VAL A 107 11.11 -1.26 4.45
C VAL A 107 9.87 -0.39 4.47
N ILE A 108 9.79 0.53 3.52
CA ILE A 108 8.75 1.56 3.45
C ILE A 108 8.01 1.38 2.13
N MET A 109 6.74 1.00 2.20
CA MET A 109 5.86 0.97 1.05
C MET A 109 5.46 2.40 0.64
N GLN A 110 5.74 2.78 -0.60
CA GLN A 110 5.30 4.05 -1.18
C GLN A 110 3.93 3.87 -1.84
N THR A 111 3.82 2.87 -2.74
CA THR A 111 2.59 2.43 -3.42
C THR A 111 2.45 0.92 -3.30
N ASP A 112 1.41 0.34 -3.88
CA ASP A 112 1.24 -1.11 -4.07
C ASP A 112 2.27 -1.74 -5.01
N SER A 113 3.07 -0.94 -5.71
CA SER A 113 4.12 -1.40 -6.64
C SER A 113 5.50 -0.79 -6.39
N GLU A 114 5.66 0.07 -5.39
CA GLU A 114 6.91 0.78 -5.12
C GLU A 114 7.30 0.74 -3.64
N TYR A 115 8.55 0.35 -3.39
CA TYR A 115 9.12 0.21 -2.05
C TYR A 115 10.46 0.92 -1.94
N ILE A 116 10.71 1.51 -0.77
CA ILE A 116 12.02 1.99 -0.34
C ILE A 116 12.55 1.02 0.72
N ILE A 117 13.80 0.60 0.56
CA ILE A 117 14.50 -0.25 1.51
C ILE A 117 15.75 0.50 1.99
N VAL A 118 15.97 0.52 3.30
CA VAL A 118 17.18 1.08 3.92
C VAL A 118 17.91 -0.05 4.62
N THR A 119 19.18 -0.25 4.29
CA THR A 119 19.99 -1.29 4.93
C THR A 119 20.53 -0.84 6.29
N ARG A 120 20.93 -1.80 7.13
CA ARG A 120 21.68 -1.54 8.37
C ARG A 120 23.07 -0.97 8.06
N ALA A 121 23.62 -0.22 9.01
CA ALA A 121 24.98 0.28 8.92
C ALA A 121 26.01 -0.87 9.01
N GLY A 122 27.16 -0.71 8.36
CA GLY A 122 28.28 -1.64 8.45
C GLY A 122 28.13 -2.94 7.63
N ILE A 123 27.05 -3.10 6.85
CA ILE A 123 26.92 -4.23 5.94
C ILE A 123 27.73 -4.02 4.66
N ASN A 124 28.10 -5.12 3.99
CA ASN A 124 28.67 -5.04 2.65
C ASN A 124 27.55 -4.80 1.62
N PHE A 125 27.31 -3.53 1.27
CA PHE A 125 26.23 -3.12 0.38
C PHE A 125 26.33 -3.73 -1.03
N THR A 126 27.55 -3.87 -1.56
CA THR A 126 27.77 -4.53 -2.86
C THR A 126 27.40 -6.01 -2.83
N ALA A 127 27.74 -6.72 -1.76
CA ALA A 127 27.32 -8.12 -1.58
C ALA A 127 25.80 -8.21 -1.40
N PHE A 128 25.22 -7.29 -0.62
CA PHE A 128 23.76 -7.16 -0.44
C PHE A 128 23.03 -7.02 -1.76
N LYS A 129 23.46 -6.08 -2.60
CA LYS A 129 22.91 -5.84 -3.93
C LYS A 129 22.81 -7.12 -4.77
N ARG A 130 23.87 -7.93 -4.79
CA ARG A 130 23.91 -9.16 -5.58
C ARG A 130 22.85 -10.17 -5.13
N PHE A 131 22.84 -10.50 -3.84
CA PHE A 131 21.87 -11.50 -3.37
C PHE A 131 20.45 -10.94 -3.32
N PHE A 132 20.25 -9.67 -2.95
CA PHE A 132 18.91 -9.09 -2.89
C PHE A 132 18.24 -9.15 -4.27
N THR A 133 18.95 -8.74 -5.32
CA THR A 133 18.47 -8.81 -6.71
C THR A 133 18.13 -10.24 -7.14
N GLU A 134 18.90 -11.23 -6.69
CA GLU A 134 18.71 -12.64 -7.03
C GLU A 134 17.47 -13.25 -6.34
N TYR A 135 17.16 -12.83 -5.11
CA TYR A 135 16.16 -13.52 -4.27
C TYR A 135 14.85 -12.76 -4.05
N ILE A 136 14.79 -11.45 -4.31
CA ILE A 136 13.57 -10.65 -4.06
C ILE A 136 12.39 -11.08 -4.94
N GLY A 137 12.65 -11.49 -6.19
CA GLY A 137 11.60 -12.00 -7.08
C GLY A 137 10.87 -13.23 -6.53
N ASN A 138 11.52 -14.05 -5.71
CA ASN A 138 10.87 -15.22 -5.09
C ASN A 138 9.91 -14.86 -3.94
N LEU A 139 9.87 -13.59 -3.53
CA LEU A 139 9.02 -13.09 -2.46
C LEU A 139 7.83 -12.27 -2.98
N VAL A 140 7.95 -11.76 -4.21
CA VAL A 140 6.89 -11.02 -4.89
C VAL A 140 5.92 -12.03 -5.47
N GLU A 141 4.66 -11.92 -5.05
CA GLU A 141 3.55 -12.79 -5.47
C GLU A 141 2.56 -12.02 -6.35
N ASP A 142 2.86 -10.74 -6.63
CA ASP A 142 2.00 -9.81 -7.36
C ASP A 142 2.08 -10.06 -8.88
N ASP A 143 0.95 -9.93 -9.57
CA ASP A 143 0.84 -10.14 -11.02
C ASP A 143 1.40 -8.95 -11.85
N TRP A 144 1.92 -7.91 -11.18
CA TRP A 144 2.45 -6.70 -11.80
C TRP A 144 3.88 -6.39 -11.36
N ALA A 145 4.54 -5.51 -12.11
CA ALA A 145 5.91 -5.12 -11.83
C ALA A 145 6.02 -4.38 -10.48
N VAL A 146 6.91 -4.84 -9.61
CA VAL A 146 7.23 -4.19 -8.33
C VAL A 146 8.64 -3.62 -8.38
N GLU A 147 8.78 -2.34 -8.01
CA GLU A 147 10.05 -1.61 -7.93
C GLU A 147 10.53 -1.45 -6.47
N PHE A 148 11.80 -1.75 -6.25
CA PHE A 148 12.50 -1.56 -4.98
C PHE A 148 13.65 -0.58 -5.17
N LYS A 149 13.59 0.57 -4.49
CA LYS A 149 14.71 1.52 -4.34
C LYS A 149 15.43 1.20 -3.04
N VAL A 150 16.68 0.77 -3.14
CA VAL A 150 17.46 0.30 -2.01
C VAL A 150 18.58 1.29 -1.73
N TYR A 151 18.64 1.79 -0.50
CA TYR A 151 19.67 2.70 0.00
C TYR A 151 20.53 2.01 1.04
N ASN A 152 21.81 2.35 1.08
CA ASN A 152 22.64 2.02 2.23
C ASN A 152 22.30 2.92 3.44
N ALA A 153 22.86 2.60 4.60
CA ALA A 153 22.52 3.30 5.85
C ALA A 153 22.89 4.80 5.85
N ASP A 154 23.94 5.16 5.11
CA ASP A 154 24.45 6.53 5.02
C ASP A 154 23.79 7.34 3.88
N PHE A 155 22.91 6.71 3.10
CA PHE A 155 22.24 7.28 1.92
C PHE A 155 23.22 7.84 0.85
N ASP A 156 24.42 7.29 0.76
CA ASP A 156 25.44 7.70 -0.22
C ASP A 156 25.65 6.67 -1.35
N ASP A 157 25.03 5.48 -1.25
CA ASP A 157 24.98 4.47 -2.30
C ASP A 157 23.56 3.88 -2.41
N ASP A 158 23.13 3.61 -3.64
CA ASP A 158 21.78 3.11 -3.95
C ASP A 158 21.75 2.17 -5.16
N PHE A 159 20.66 1.40 -5.25
CA PHE A 159 20.31 0.67 -6.46
C PHE A 159 18.81 0.43 -6.57
N VAL A 160 18.37 0.16 -7.79
CA VAL A 160 16.97 -0.17 -8.10
C VAL A 160 16.86 -1.60 -8.61
N VAL A 161 15.87 -2.34 -8.11
CA VAL A 161 15.49 -3.66 -8.62
C VAL A 161 14.02 -3.62 -9.03
N ARG A 162 13.72 -4.16 -10.21
CA ARG A 162 12.36 -4.38 -10.69
C ARG A 162 12.13 -5.86 -10.91
N VAL A 163 11.04 -6.39 -10.37
CA VAL A 163 10.66 -7.80 -10.50
C VAL A 163 9.22 -7.92 -11.00
N PHE A 164 8.94 -9.05 -11.65
CA PHE A 164 7.66 -9.42 -12.27
C PHE A 164 7.28 -10.83 -11.83
#